data_AF-A0ABD1VBM7-F1
#
_entry.id   AF-A0ABD1VBM7-F1
#
_cell.length_a   1.000
_cell.length_b   1.000
_cell.length_c   1.000
_cell.angle_alpha   90.00
_cell.angle_beta   90.00
_cell.angle_gamma   90.00
#
_symmetry.space_group_name_H-M   'P 1'
#
loop_
_entity.id
_entity.type
_entity.pdbx_description
1 polymer ?
#
loop_
_entity_poly.entity_id
_entity_poly.type
_entity_poly.pdbx_seq_one_letter_code
_entity_poly.pdbx_strand_id
1 'polypeptide(L)'
;MVEDKYNMKNPAVKRILQEAKEMQSNPSDDFMSLPLEENIFEWQFAIRGPQDSEFEGGIYHGRIQLPAEYPFKPPSFMLLTPNGRFETQTKICLSISNHHPEHWQPSWSVRTALVALIAFMPTNPNGALGSLDYPKEERRSLAIKSREAGPKFGSSERQRLIDEIHEFMLSRGPADPQETTTKASEVPNDNKECESQGSARNDSPEIIEEVLPNPAVADGIVEEPNGTSSNGNAVQTSQPVSVAYATEQQLLHKPEARHSKPADDRFFTCAAVGLTIAIVVLLLKKFMKANGYGTVFMDGS
;
A
#
# COMPACT_ATOMS: atom_id res chain seq x y z
N MET A 1 -29.39 -11.92 15.90
CA MET A 1 -28.96 -10.70 15.18
C MET A 1 -27.46 -10.81 14.90
N VAL A 2 -26.87 -10.00 14.00
CA VAL A 2 -25.42 -10.10 13.67
C VAL A 2 -24.54 -9.93 14.93
N GLU A 3 -25.05 -9.23 15.96
CA GLU A 3 -24.38 -9.07 17.24
C GLU A 3 -24.18 -10.38 18.03
N ASP A 4 -24.99 -11.41 17.80
CA ASP A 4 -24.88 -12.69 18.52
C ASP A 4 -23.76 -13.58 17.97
N LYS A 5 -23.35 -13.35 16.72
CA LYS A 5 -22.37 -14.20 16.00
C LYS A 5 -20.91 -13.79 16.28
N TYR A 6 -20.65 -12.53 16.62
CA TYR A 6 -19.29 -12.00 16.69
C TYR A 6 -19.01 -11.28 18.02
N ASN A 7 -17.77 -11.39 18.51
CA ASN A 7 -17.37 -10.73 19.76
C ASN A 7 -17.21 -9.21 19.59
N MET A 8 -18.27 -8.45 19.87
CA MET A 8 -18.27 -6.98 19.80
C MET A 8 -17.33 -6.29 20.81
N LYS A 9 -16.72 -7.02 21.75
CA LYS A 9 -15.67 -6.45 22.62
C LYS A 9 -14.32 -6.35 21.90
N ASN A 10 -14.12 -7.11 20.83
CA ASN A 10 -12.91 -7.03 20.02
C ASN A 10 -12.97 -5.78 19.11
N PRO A 11 -12.03 -4.82 19.24
CA PRO A 11 -12.00 -3.62 18.40
C PRO A 11 -11.83 -3.92 16.91
N ALA A 12 -11.10 -4.98 16.54
CA ALA A 12 -10.93 -5.40 15.15
C ALA A 12 -12.27 -5.82 14.55
N VAL A 13 -13.03 -6.65 15.27
CA VAL A 13 -14.37 -7.11 14.85
C VAL A 13 -15.30 -5.91 14.64
N LYS A 14 -15.34 -4.96 15.58
CA LYS A 14 -16.13 -3.73 15.44
C LYS A 14 -15.74 -2.94 14.19
N ARG A 15 -14.43 -2.76 13.96
CA ARG A 15 -13.91 -2.05 12.79
C ARG A 15 -14.32 -2.73 11.49
N ILE A 16 -14.14 -4.04 11.39
CA ILE A 16 -14.45 -4.83 10.20
C ILE A 16 -15.94 -4.77 9.86
N LEU A 17 -16.82 -4.94 10.84
CA LEU A 17 -18.27 -4.87 10.59
C LEU A 17 -18.72 -3.46 10.20
N GLN A 18 -18.12 -2.43 10.79
CA GLN A 18 -18.39 -1.04 10.42
C GLN A 18 -17.98 -0.75 8.97
N GLU A 19 -16.81 -1.21 8.54
CA GLU A 19 -16.36 -1.09 7.14
C GLU A 19 -17.22 -1.91 6.18
N ALA A 20 -17.61 -3.13 6.55
CA ALA A 20 -18.49 -3.95 5.72
C ALA A 20 -19.85 -3.26 5.49
N LYS A 21 -20.42 -2.66 6.55
CA LYS A 21 -21.64 -1.87 6.45
C LYS A 21 -21.46 -0.63 5.59
N GLU A 22 -20.33 0.08 5.75
CA GLU A 22 -20.00 1.27 4.96
C GLU A 22 -19.89 0.92 3.46
N MET A 23 -19.19 -0.15 3.13
CA MET A 23 -19.04 -0.69 1.77
C MET A 23 -20.40 -1.03 1.13
N GLN A 24 -21.30 -1.67 1.88
CA GLN A 24 -22.66 -1.99 1.39
C GLN A 24 -23.53 -0.74 1.20
N SER A 25 -23.43 0.23 2.11
CA SER A 25 -24.24 1.45 2.05
C SER A 25 -23.79 2.45 0.98
N ASN A 26 -22.53 2.36 0.55
CA ASN A 26 -21.93 3.23 -0.45
C ASN A 26 -21.13 2.41 -1.48
N PRO A 27 -21.80 1.68 -2.38
CA PRO A 27 -21.13 0.84 -3.36
C PRO A 27 -20.28 1.68 -4.32
N SER A 28 -19.11 1.15 -4.71
CA SER A 28 -18.23 1.74 -5.71
C SER A 28 -18.49 1.12 -7.08
N ASP A 29 -18.27 1.89 -8.14
CA ASP A 29 -18.32 1.35 -9.51
C ASP A 29 -16.97 0.73 -9.92
N ASP A 30 -15.88 1.10 -9.24
CA ASP A 30 -14.52 0.61 -9.54
C ASP A 30 -14.17 -0.72 -8.88
N PHE A 31 -14.88 -1.10 -7.82
CA PHE A 31 -14.62 -2.33 -7.09
C PHE A 31 -15.84 -2.78 -6.29
N MET A 32 -15.86 -4.07 -5.95
CA MET A 32 -16.76 -4.65 -4.97
C MET A 32 -15.97 -5.56 -4.05
N SER A 33 -16.35 -5.62 -2.78
CA SER A 33 -15.76 -6.56 -1.83
C SER A 33 -16.77 -7.00 -0.78
N LEU A 34 -16.72 -8.28 -0.43
CA LEU A 34 -17.63 -8.92 0.51
C LEU A 34 -16.83 -9.78 1.52
N PRO A 35 -17.05 -9.63 2.83
CA PRO A 35 -16.50 -10.55 3.83
C PRO A 35 -17.15 -11.93 3.71
N LEU A 36 -16.40 -12.99 4.04
CA LEU A 36 -17.01 -14.31 4.28
C LEU A 36 -17.92 -14.26 5.51
N GLU A 37 -19.05 -14.96 5.45
CA GLU A 37 -19.97 -15.10 6.57
C GLU A 37 -19.33 -15.93 7.68
N GLU A 38 -18.63 -17.01 7.33
CA GLU A 38 -17.94 -17.88 8.29
C GLU A 38 -16.75 -17.19 8.94
N ASN A 39 -16.03 -16.34 8.20
CA ASN A 39 -14.84 -15.64 8.67
C ASN A 39 -14.73 -14.21 8.13
N ILE A 40 -15.20 -13.24 8.91
CA ILE A 40 -15.17 -11.81 8.54
C ILE A 40 -13.76 -11.22 8.40
N PHE A 41 -12.71 -11.95 8.80
CA PHE A 41 -11.31 -11.55 8.58
C PHE A 41 -10.81 -11.91 7.18
N GLU A 42 -11.61 -12.59 6.37
CA GLU A 42 -11.31 -12.88 4.98
C GLU A 42 -12.41 -12.33 4.07
N TRP A 43 -12.00 -11.60 3.03
CA TRP A 43 -12.90 -10.96 2.09
C TRP A 43 -12.57 -11.40 0.66
N GLN A 44 -13.60 -11.59 -0.15
CA GLN A 44 -13.46 -11.65 -1.61
C GLN A 44 -13.61 -10.24 -2.18
N PHE A 45 -12.88 -9.93 -3.24
CA PHE A 45 -13.03 -8.66 -3.94
C PHE A 45 -12.83 -8.81 -5.44
N ALA A 46 -13.32 -7.85 -6.19
CA ALA A 46 -12.88 -7.58 -7.55
C ALA A 46 -12.67 -6.08 -7.74
N ILE A 47 -11.67 -5.72 -8.54
CA ILE A 47 -11.39 -4.36 -8.98
C ILE A 47 -11.48 -4.27 -10.50
N ARG A 48 -11.85 -3.10 -11.02
CA ARG A 48 -11.66 -2.77 -12.43
C ARG A 48 -10.21 -2.42 -12.69
N GLY A 49 -9.75 -2.73 -13.89
CA GLY A 49 -8.50 -2.17 -14.38
C GLY A 49 -8.57 -0.65 -14.51
N PRO A 50 -7.52 0.08 -14.13
CA PRO A 50 -7.44 1.52 -14.33
C PRO A 50 -7.66 1.91 -15.80
N GLN A 51 -8.38 3.01 -16.01
CA GLN A 51 -8.50 3.64 -17.33
C GLN A 51 -7.13 4.11 -17.83
N ASP A 52 -6.99 4.21 -19.16
CA ASP A 52 -5.77 4.63 -19.85
C ASP A 52 -4.55 3.74 -19.53
N SER A 53 -4.79 2.46 -19.26
CA SER A 53 -3.75 1.48 -18.93
C SER A 53 -3.94 0.17 -19.69
N GLU A 54 -2.92 -0.68 -19.71
CA GLU A 54 -3.02 -2.02 -20.30
C GLU A 54 -3.93 -2.99 -19.53
N PHE A 55 -4.48 -2.56 -18.39
CA PHE A 55 -5.45 -3.31 -17.59
C PHE A 55 -6.90 -2.88 -17.84
N GLU A 56 -7.11 -1.79 -18.57
CA GLU A 56 -8.42 -1.21 -18.80
C GLU A 56 -9.44 -2.24 -19.33
N GLY A 57 -10.68 -2.15 -18.84
CA GLY A 57 -11.77 -3.07 -19.19
C GLY A 57 -11.74 -4.40 -18.42
N GLY A 58 -10.62 -4.76 -17.79
CA GLY A 58 -10.47 -5.99 -17.01
C GLY A 58 -11.24 -6.00 -15.68
N ILE A 59 -11.57 -7.21 -15.21
CA ILE A 59 -12.18 -7.49 -13.90
C ILE A 59 -11.25 -8.44 -13.13
N TYR A 60 -10.55 -7.90 -12.13
CA TYR A 60 -9.51 -8.63 -11.41
C TYR A 60 -10.00 -9.04 -10.04
N HIS A 61 -10.27 -10.33 -9.88
CA HIS A 61 -10.67 -10.94 -8.62
C HIS A 61 -9.48 -11.20 -7.72
N GLY A 62 -9.71 -11.08 -6.42
CA GLY A 62 -8.71 -11.34 -5.39
C GLY A 62 -9.35 -11.61 -4.04
N ARG A 63 -8.48 -11.82 -3.05
CA ARG A 63 -8.88 -11.97 -1.65
C ARG A 63 -8.04 -11.08 -0.72
N ILE A 64 -8.69 -10.64 0.35
CA ILE A 64 -8.09 -9.86 1.43
C ILE A 64 -8.05 -10.74 2.67
N GLN A 65 -6.89 -10.78 3.33
CA GLN A 65 -6.75 -11.39 4.65
C GLN A 65 -6.41 -10.31 5.67
N LEU A 66 -7.31 -10.11 6.62
CA LEU A 66 -7.18 -9.17 7.73
C LEU A 66 -6.56 -9.88 8.93
N PRO A 67 -5.48 -9.33 9.52
CA PRO A 67 -4.91 -9.91 10.75
C PRO A 67 -5.82 -9.65 11.96
N ALA A 68 -5.61 -10.40 13.05
CA ALA A 68 -6.36 -10.22 14.29
C ALA A 68 -6.17 -8.84 14.92
N GLU A 69 -5.01 -8.20 14.65
CA GLU A 69 -4.66 -6.87 15.11
C GLU A 69 -5.09 -5.75 14.15
N TYR A 70 -5.88 -6.05 13.11
CA TYR A 70 -6.43 -5.04 12.22
C TYR A 70 -7.26 -4.00 13.03
N PRO A 71 -7.14 -2.69 12.77
CA PRO A 71 -6.38 -2.03 11.71
C PRO A 71 -4.96 -1.60 12.13
N PHE A 72 -4.42 -2.05 13.27
CA PHE A 72 -3.05 -1.69 13.67
C PHE A 72 -1.98 -2.43 12.86
N LYS A 73 -2.33 -3.57 12.27
CA LYS A 73 -1.54 -4.23 11.23
C LYS A 73 -2.28 -4.20 9.89
N PRO A 74 -1.56 -4.05 8.76
CA PRO A 74 -2.14 -3.99 7.42
C PRO A 74 -2.77 -5.31 6.96
N PRO A 75 -3.69 -5.25 6.00
CA PRO A 75 -4.17 -6.42 5.27
C PRO A 75 -3.08 -7.08 4.40
N SER A 76 -3.33 -8.34 4.01
CA SER A 76 -2.64 -9.00 2.91
C SER A 76 -3.57 -9.18 1.71
N PHE A 77 -3.08 -8.90 0.50
CA PHE A 77 -3.82 -9.05 -0.75
C PHE A 77 -3.22 -10.17 -1.61
N MET A 78 -4.07 -10.89 -2.32
CA MET A 78 -3.70 -11.87 -3.34
C MET A 78 -4.68 -11.75 -4.50
N LEU A 79 -4.17 -11.62 -5.73
CA LEU A 79 -5.02 -11.72 -6.92
C LEU A 79 -5.24 -13.18 -7.31
N LEU A 80 -6.42 -13.47 -7.83
CA LEU A 80 -6.84 -14.77 -8.34
C LEU A 80 -6.92 -14.74 -9.88
N THR A 81 -7.27 -13.60 -10.46
CA THR A 81 -7.31 -13.38 -11.90
C THR A 81 -5.89 -13.16 -12.46
N PRO A 82 -5.43 -13.94 -13.45
CA PRO A 82 -4.19 -13.66 -14.17
C PRO A 82 -4.24 -12.28 -14.84
N ASN A 83 -3.20 -11.47 -14.62
CA ASN A 83 -3.17 -10.07 -15.06
C ASN A 83 -1.82 -9.61 -15.63
N GLY A 84 -0.76 -10.42 -15.50
CA GLY A 84 0.58 -10.10 -16.03
C GLY A 84 1.36 -9.04 -15.25
N ARG A 85 0.84 -8.57 -14.10
CA ARG A 85 1.49 -7.64 -13.15
C ARG A 85 1.80 -8.28 -11.81
N PHE A 86 0.89 -9.11 -11.32
CA PHE A 86 1.00 -9.84 -10.06
C PHE A 86 0.78 -11.32 -10.30
N GLU A 87 1.66 -12.14 -9.73
CA GLU A 87 1.49 -13.58 -9.69
C GLU A 87 0.24 -13.94 -8.88
N THR A 88 -0.57 -14.86 -9.40
CA THR A 88 -1.82 -15.24 -8.76
C THR A 88 -1.56 -16.06 -7.50
N GLN A 89 -2.42 -15.90 -6.50
CA GLN A 89 -2.34 -16.54 -5.19
C GLN A 89 -1.06 -16.24 -4.39
N THR A 90 -0.21 -15.33 -4.87
CA THR A 90 0.97 -14.83 -4.15
C THR A 90 0.62 -13.54 -3.42
N LYS A 91 1.14 -13.39 -2.20
CA LYS A 91 0.93 -12.17 -1.40
C LYS A 91 1.58 -10.98 -2.10
N ILE A 92 0.78 -9.95 -2.35
CA ILE A 92 1.24 -8.72 -2.98
C ILE A 92 2.01 -7.87 -1.97
N CYS A 93 3.21 -7.45 -2.36
CA CYS A 93 4.09 -6.60 -1.56
C CYS A 93 3.98 -5.15 -2.07
N LEU A 94 3.21 -4.32 -1.37
CA LEU A 94 3.03 -2.90 -1.66
C LEU A 94 3.17 -2.11 -0.34
N SER A 95 3.37 -0.80 -0.42
CA SER A 95 3.38 0.08 0.77
C SER A 95 2.08 0.01 1.60
N ILE A 96 0.99 -0.44 0.98
CA ILE A 96 -0.32 -0.65 1.60
C ILE A 96 -0.52 -2.07 2.18
N SER A 97 0.44 -2.97 2.02
CA SER A 97 0.31 -4.37 2.45
C SER A 97 1.26 -4.71 3.60
N ASN A 98 1.05 -5.89 4.21
CA ASN A 98 1.88 -6.40 5.32
C ASN A 98 3.38 -6.58 5.03
N HIS A 99 3.82 -6.30 3.80
CA HIS A 99 5.25 -6.27 3.50
C HIS A 99 5.94 -5.00 4.02
N HIS A 100 5.21 -3.88 4.14
CA HIS A 100 5.71 -2.58 4.62
C HIS A 100 4.84 -2.01 5.74
N PRO A 101 4.80 -2.67 6.92
CA PRO A 101 3.95 -2.24 8.04
C PRO A 101 4.24 -0.81 8.52
N GLU A 102 5.43 -0.27 8.26
CA GLU A 102 5.84 1.11 8.57
C GLU A 102 5.09 2.19 7.78
N HIS A 103 4.56 1.84 6.61
CA HIS A 103 3.82 2.76 5.74
C HIS A 103 2.30 2.68 5.95
N TRP A 104 1.83 1.61 6.59
CA TRP A 104 0.41 1.43 6.89
C TRP A 104 -0.05 2.37 7.99
N GLN A 105 -1.17 3.06 7.75
CA GLN A 105 -1.82 3.89 8.75
C GLN A 105 -3.15 3.24 9.21
N PRO A 106 -3.39 3.05 10.51
CA PRO A 106 -4.64 2.44 11.01
C PRO A 106 -5.93 3.22 10.67
N SER A 107 -5.78 4.47 10.19
CA SER A 107 -6.87 5.27 9.64
C SER A 107 -7.33 4.79 8.25
N TRP A 108 -6.49 4.06 7.52
CA TRP A 108 -6.87 3.46 6.23
C TRP A 108 -7.82 2.29 6.44
N SER A 109 -8.77 2.15 5.52
CA SER A 109 -9.80 1.10 5.47
C SER A 109 -9.54 0.13 4.32
N VAL A 110 -10.31 -0.96 4.26
CA VAL A 110 -10.38 -1.86 3.10
C VAL A 110 -10.67 -1.07 1.82
N ARG A 111 -11.61 -0.11 1.87
CA ARG A 111 -11.92 0.79 0.73
C ARG A 111 -10.69 1.52 0.22
N THR A 112 -10.01 2.25 1.10
CA THR A 112 -8.85 3.05 0.68
C THR A 112 -7.71 2.17 0.18
N ALA A 113 -7.57 0.96 0.74
CA ALA A 113 -6.57 0.01 0.27
C ALA A 113 -6.89 -0.56 -1.12
N LEU A 114 -8.17 -0.80 -1.44
CA LEU A 114 -8.60 -1.21 -2.80
C LEU A 114 -8.38 -0.10 -3.84
N VAL A 115 -8.68 1.16 -3.49
CA VAL A 115 -8.39 2.32 -4.35
C VAL A 115 -6.88 2.41 -4.62
N ALA A 116 -6.06 2.25 -3.59
CA ALA A 116 -4.61 2.24 -3.76
C ALA A 116 -4.13 1.05 -4.61
N LEU A 117 -4.70 -0.15 -4.43
CA LEU A 117 -4.38 -1.32 -5.26
C LEU A 117 -4.65 -1.06 -6.74
N ILE A 118 -5.77 -0.42 -7.08
CA ILE A 118 -6.09 0.02 -8.45
C ILE A 118 -4.99 0.97 -8.96
N ALA A 119 -4.66 2.00 -8.19
CA ALA A 119 -3.62 2.97 -8.56
C ALA A 119 -2.22 2.36 -8.73
N PHE A 120 -1.93 1.23 -8.08
CA PHE A 120 -0.65 0.52 -8.21
C PHE A 120 -0.57 -0.41 -9.43
N MET A 121 -1.70 -0.83 -10.02
CA MET A 121 -1.70 -1.74 -11.17
C MET A 121 -0.80 -1.29 -12.35
N PRO A 122 -0.85 -0.02 -12.81
CA PRO A 122 -0.07 0.43 -13.96
C PRO A 122 1.39 0.82 -13.60
N THR A 123 1.76 0.74 -12.33
CA THR A 123 3.12 1.10 -11.88
C THR A 123 4.13 0.01 -12.25
N ASN A 124 5.39 0.41 -12.42
CA ASN A 124 6.44 -0.53 -12.80
C ASN A 124 6.65 -1.61 -11.71
N PRO A 125 6.83 -2.89 -12.09
CA PRO A 125 7.11 -3.99 -11.17
C PRO A 125 8.32 -3.82 -10.25
N ASN A 126 9.36 -3.11 -10.69
CA ASN A 126 10.60 -2.88 -9.92
C ASN A 126 11.20 -4.16 -9.29
N GLY A 127 10.92 -5.35 -9.86
CA GLY A 127 11.42 -6.64 -9.35
C GLY A 127 10.89 -7.05 -7.97
N ALA A 128 9.77 -6.47 -7.50
CA ALA A 128 9.18 -6.85 -6.22
C ALA A 128 8.74 -8.33 -6.16
N LEU A 129 8.71 -8.93 -4.97
CA LEU A 129 8.29 -10.32 -4.81
C LEU A 129 6.83 -10.52 -5.26
N GLY A 130 6.59 -11.55 -6.09
CA GLY A 130 5.27 -11.83 -6.67
C GLY A 130 4.87 -10.90 -7.81
N SER A 131 5.81 -10.09 -8.31
CA SER A 131 5.62 -9.22 -9.44
C SER A 131 5.93 -9.93 -10.76
N LEU A 132 5.12 -9.67 -11.80
CA LEU A 132 5.31 -10.13 -13.16
C LEU A 132 5.52 -8.92 -14.09
N ASP A 133 6.25 -9.12 -15.19
CA ASP A 133 6.47 -8.09 -16.20
C ASP A 133 6.12 -8.54 -17.61
N TYR A 134 4.84 -8.84 -17.82
CA TYR A 134 4.36 -9.24 -19.14
C TYR A 134 4.29 -8.02 -20.08
N PRO A 135 4.48 -8.22 -21.40
CA PRO A 135 4.24 -7.18 -22.39
C PRO A 135 2.83 -6.58 -22.27
N LYS A 136 2.69 -5.29 -22.62
CA LYS A 136 1.41 -4.58 -22.53
C LYS A 136 0.31 -5.26 -23.34
N GLU A 137 0.63 -5.82 -24.49
CA GLU A 137 -0.30 -6.53 -25.38
C GLU A 137 -0.86 -7.80 -24.73
N GLU A 138 -0.02 -8.53 -23.98
CA GLU A 138 -0.45 -9.70 -23.22
C GLU A 138 -1.33 -9.30 -22.04
N ARG A 139 -0.99 -8.22 -21.33
CA ARG A 139 -1.81 -7.66 -20.24
C ARG A 139 -3.21 -7.26 -20.73
N ARG A 140 -3.31 -6.61 -21.90
CA ARG A 140 -4.60 -6.30 -22.56
C ARG A 140 -5.40 -7.55 -22.90
N SER A 141 -4.74 -8.58 -23.40
CA SER A 141 -5.37 -9.87 -23.71
C SER A 141 -5.94 -10.54 -22.45
N LEU A 142 -5.20 -10.47 -21.34
CA LEU A 142 -5.66 -10.94 -20.03
C LEU A 142 -6.81 -10.09 -19.47
N ALA A 143 -6.80 -8.78 -19.71
CA ALA A 143 -7.91 -7.89 -19.33
C ALA A 143 -9.22 -8.31 -20.01
N ILE A 144 -9.20 -8.57 -21.32
CA ILE A 144 -10.37 -9.06 -22.06
C ILE A 144 -10.83 -10.42 -21.49
N LYS A 145 -9.91 -11.37 -21.36
CA LYS A 145 -10.22 -12.72 -20.85
C LYS A 145 -10.80 -12.72 -19.44
N SER A 146 -10.39 -11.78 -18.59
CA SER A 146 -10.86 -11.68 -17.20
C SER A 146 -12.37 -11.43 -17.07
N ARG A 147 -13.04 -10.99 -18.15
CA ARG A 147 -14.47 -10.72 -18.19
C ARG A 147 -15.31 -11.97 -18.51
N GLU A 148 -14.71 -13.02 -19.06
CA GLU A 148 -15.44 -14.22 -19.52
C GLU A 148 -16.07 -14.99 -18.35
N ALA A 149 -15.32 -15.13 -17.25
CA ALA A 149 -15.79 -15.76 -16.03
C ALA A 149 -14.92 -15.38 -14.82
N GLY A 150 -15.54 -15.32 -13.65
CA GLY A 150 -14.83 -15.26 -12.37
C GLY A 150 -13.97 -16.53 -12.15
N PRO A 151 -12.84 -16.42 -11.43
CA PRO A 151 -11.97 -17.55 -11.17
C PRO A 151 -12.67 -18.61 -10.33
N LYS A 152 -12.26 -19.88 -10.50
CA LYS A 152 -12.71 -20.98 -9.64
C LYS A 152 -11.72 -21.16 -8.49
N PHE A 153 -12.17 -20.89 -7.26
CA PHE A 153 -11.28 -20.85 -6.10
C PHE A 153 -11.99 -21.14 -4.77
N GLY A 154 -11.39 -22.06 -3.99
CA GLY A 154 -11.72 -22.25 -2.58
C GLY A 154 -13.00 -23.04 -2.31
N SER A 155 -13.65 -22.72 -1.19
CA SER A 155 -14.90 -23.36 -0.74
C SER A 155 -16.11 -22.89 -1.56
N SER A 156 -17.25 -23.55 -1.38
CA SER A 156 -18.53 -23.14 -1.99
C SER A 156 -18.93 -21.70 -1.62
N GLU A 157 -18.70 -21.30 -0.37
CA GLU A 157 -18.94 -19.92 0.09
C GLU A 157 -18.07 -18.91 -0.66
N ARG A 158 -16.75 -19.17 -0.75
CA ARG A 158 -15.84 -18.31 -1.53
C ARG A 158 -16.28 -18.22 -2.98
N GLN A 159 -16.63 -19.35 -3.59
CA GLN A 159 -17.06 -19.38 -4.99
C GLN A 159 -18.34 -18.58 -5.20
N ARG A 160 -19.32 -18.68 -4.29
CA ARG A 160 -20.56 -17.92 -4.35
C ARG A 160 -20.29 -16.41 -4.31
N LEU A 161 -19.43 -15.94 -3.40
CA LEU A 161 -19.08 -14.52 -3.34
C LEU A 161 -18.32 -14.06 -4.60
N ILE A 162 -17.43 -14.89 -5.15
CA ILE A 162 -16.73 -14.59 -6.40
C ILE A 162 -17.73 -14.43 -7.55
N ASP A 163 -18.68 -15.36 -7.67
CA ASP A 163 -19.68 -15.33 -8.74
C ASP A 163 -20.61 -14.10 -8.58
N GLU A 164 -21.07 -13.79 -7.36
CA GLU A 164 -21.87 -12.58 -7.05
C GLU A 164 -21.12 -11.27 -7.37
N ILE A 165 -19.87 -11.16 -6.92
CA ILE A 165 -19.02 -10.01 -7.22
C ILE A 165 -18.81 -9.87 -8.72
N HIS A 166 -18.58 -10.96 -9.44
CA HIS A 166 -18.35 -10.90 -10.88
C HIS A 166 -19.57 -10.39 -11.64
N GLU A 167 -20.76 -10.89 -11.30
CA GLU A 167 -22.02 -10.43 -11.88
C GLU A 167 -22.25 -8.93 -11.62
N PHE A 168 -22.01 -8.47 -10.38
CA PHE A 168 -22.07 -7.05 -10.05
C PHE A 168 -21.11 -6.22 -10.91
N MET A 169 -19.86 -6.64 -11.04
CA MET A 169 -18.84 -5.92 -11.83
C MET A 169 -19.17 -5.89 -13.32
N LEU A 170 -19.85 -6.91 -13.86
CA LEU A 170 -20.36 -6.89 -15.24
C LEU A 170 -21.52 -5.90 -15.39
N SER A 171 -22.46 -5.87 -14.42
CA SER A 171 -23.67 -5.03 -14.48
C SER A 171 -23.41 -3.52 -14.41
N ARG A 172 -22.30 -3.10 -13.79
CA ARG A 172 -21.96 -1.68 -13.56
C ARG A 172 -20.81 -1.13 -14.40
N GLY A 173 -20.39 -1.86 -15.45
CA GLY A 173 -19.27 -1.42 -16.29
C GLY A 173 -19.64 -0.28 -17.23
N PRO A 174 -18.69 0.56 -17.66
CA PRO A 174 -18.91 1.45 -18.80
C PRO A 174 -19.35 0.59 -20.00
N ALA A 175 -20.40 1.04 -20.70
CA ALA A 175 -20.92 0.37 -21.88
C ALA A 175 -19.79 0.17 -22.89
N ASP A 176 -19.61 -1.06 -23.35
CA ASP A 176 -18.61 -1.44 -24.33
C ASP A 176 -18.80 -0.61 -25.62
N PRO A 177 -17.79 0.11 -26.15
CA PRO A 177 -17.90 0.82 -27.42
C PRO A 177 -18.09 -0.08 -28.66
N GLN A 178 -18.17 -1.40 -28.50
CA GLN A 178 -18.10 -2.37 -29.61
C GLN A 178 -19.42 -3.09 -29.94
N GLU A 179 -20.60 -2.60 -29.53
CA GLU A 179 -21.90 -3.13 -30.00
C GLU A 179 -22.72 -2.11 -30.83
N THR A 180 -22.15 -1.59 -31.92
CA THR A 180 -22.94 -1.01 -33.02
C THR A 180 -22.36 -1.35 -34.39
N THR A 181 -22.24 -2.64 -34.71
CA THR A 181 -22.19 -3.05 -36.12
C THR A 181 -22.62 -4.49 -36.27
N THR A 182 -23.90 -4.74 -36.57
CA THR A 182 -24.31 -5.61 -37.68
C THR A 182 -25.79 -5.36 -38.00
N LYS A 183 -26.08 -5.22 -39.31
CA LYS A 183 -27.37 -5.32 -40.03
C LYS A 183 -28.01 -4.00 -40.48
N ALA A 184 -27.53 -3.49 -41.61
CA ALA A 184 -28.41 -3.11 -42.73
C ALA A 184 -27.64 -3.26 -44.06
N SER A 185 -28.32 -3.91 -45.00
CA SER A 185 -27.83 -4.43 -46.27
C SER A 185 -27.62 -3.38 -47.36
N GLU A 186 -26.75 -3.76 -48.31
CA GLU A 186 -26.86 -3.60 -49.78
C GLU A 186 -27.05 -2.21 -50.42
N VAL A 187 -26.05 -1.89 -51.25
CA VAL A 187 -25.92 -0.79 -52.21
C VAL A 187 -26.93 -0.93 -53.36
N PRO A 188 -27.41 0.17 -53.95
CA PRO A 188 -27.12 0.37 -55.39
C PRO A 188 -26.48 1.72 -55.71
N ASN A 189 -25.53 1.65 -56.65
CA ASN A 189 -24.89 2.75 -57.37
C ASN A 189 -25.89 3.75 -57.95
N ASP A 190 -25.52 5.04 -57.94
CA ASP A 190 -25.71 5.89 -59.11
C ASP A 190 -24.65 6.99 -59.17
N ASN A 191 -24.01 7.09 -60.33
CA ASN A 191 -22.98 8.07 -60.66
C ASN A 191 -23.61 9.42 -61.00
N LYS A 192 -23.03 10.52 -60.52
CA LYS A 192 -23.03 11.79 -61.26
C LYS A 192 -21.88 12.70 -60.81
N GLU A 193 -20.99 12.97 -61.76
CA GLU A 193 -19.97 14.00 -61.72
C GLU A 193 -20.59 15.40 -61.60
N CYS A 194 -19.90 16.30 -60.88
CA CYS A 194 -19.74 17.68 -61.35
C CYS A 194 -18.49 18.30 -60.71
N GLU A 195 -17.51 18.61 -61.54
CA GLU A 195 -16.37 19.45 -61.22
C GLU A 195 -16.80 20.90 -61.00
N SER A 196 -16.16 21.61 -60.06
CA SER A 196 -15.53 22.91 -60.36
C SER A 196 -14.71 23.43 -59.18
N GLN A 197 -13.39 23.42 -59.40
CA GLN A 197 -12.42 24.50 -59.16
C GLN A 197 -12.58 25.44 -57.95
N GLY A 198 -11.50 25.54 -57.17
CA GLY A 198 -10.93 26.86 -56.87
C GLY A 198 -10.37 27.11 -55.47
N SER A 199 -9.03 27.15 -55.42
CA SER A 199 -8.22 28.09 -54.63
C SER A 199 -7.80 27.71 -53.20
N ALA A 200 -6.48 27.62 -53.06
CA ALA A 200 -5.73 27.53 -51.82
C ALA A 200 -5.85 28.79 -50.94
N ARG A 201 -5.72 28.61 -49.62
CA ARG A 201 -4.82 29.38 -48.73
C ARG A 201 -4.83 28.81 -47.31
N ASN A 202 -3.62 28.72 -46.74
CA ASN A 202 -3.30 28.39 -45.35
C ASN A 202 -3.91 29.41 -44.39
N ASP A 203 -4.40 28.96 -43.23
CA ASP A 203 -3.91 29.38 -41.91
C ASP A 203 -4.63 28.62 -40.78
N SER A 204 -3.85 28.13 -39.81
CA SER A 204 -4.34 27.65 -38.50
C SER A 204 -4.44 28.82 -37.51
N PRO A 205 -5.31 28.75 -36.50
CA PRO A 205 -4.79 28.67 -35.12
C PRO A 205 -5.61 27.68 -34.26
N GLU A 206 -4.99 26.77 -33.51
CA GLU A 206 -4.48 26.90 -32.13
C GLU A 206 -5.59 26.80 -31.05
N ILE A 207 -5.59 25.66 -30.36
CA ILE A 207 -6.43 25.30 -29.21
C ILE A 207 -5.69 25.74 -27.92
N ILE A 208 -6.42 26.39 -27.02
CA ILE A 208 -5.96 26.73 -25.67
C ILE A 208 -6.19 25.50 -24.77
N GLU A 209 -5.12 24.93 -24.22
CA GLU A 209 -5.16 23.90 -23.19
C GLU A 209 -4.63 24.51 -21.88
N GLU A 210 -5.46 24.55 -20.85
CA GLU A 210 -5.14 25.09 -19.53
C GLU A 210 -4.58 23.96 -18.64
N VAL A 211 -3.27 24.00 -18.34
CA VAL A 211 -2.56 23.02 -17.51
C VAL A 211 -2.40 23.55 -16.09
N LEU A 212 -2.90 22.80 -15.09
CA LEU A 212 -2.56 22.96 -13.68
C LEU A 212 -1.36 22.05 -13.32
N PRO A 213 -0.38 22.49 -12.48
CA PRO A 213 0.91 21.83 -12.33
C PRO A 213 0.97 20.77 -11.20
N ASN A 214 1.74 19.71 -11.46
CA ASN A 214 2.20 18.70 -10.49
C ASN A 214 3.58 19.11 -9.92
N PRO A 215 3.92 18.83 -8.64
CA PRO A 215 5.14 19.35 -8.02
C PRO A 215 6.38 18.49 -8.28
N ALA A 216 7.50 19.20 -8.47
CA ALA A 216 8.81 18.68 -8.85
C ALA A 216 9.57 18.00 -7.71
N VAL A 217 10.30 16.94 -8.06
CA VAL A 217 11.46 16.42 -7.32
C VAL A 217 12.71 16.93 -8.05
N ALA A 218 13.61 17.60 -7.33
CA ALA A 218 14.85 18.13 -7.88
C ALA A 218 16.03 17.25 -7.48
N ASP A 219 16.81 16.81 -8.47
CA ASP A 219 18.21 16.46 -8.33
C ASP A 219 18.93 16.94 -9.60
N GLY A 220 20.03 17.67 -9.43
CA GLY A 220 20.75 18.29 -10.55
C GLY A 220 22.22 18.52 -10.21
N ILE A 221 23.06 17.64 -10.74
CA ILE A 221 24.51 17.79 -10.88
C ILE A 221 24.78 18.30 -12.30
N VAL A 222 25.51 19.40 -12.49
CA VAL A 222 26.34 19.66 -13.69
C VAL A 222 27.54 20.56 -13.33
N GLU A 223 28.71 20.16 -13.83
CA GLU A 223 30.03 20.81 -13.79
C GLU A 223 30.24 21.88 -14.90
N GLU A 224 31.02 22.93 -14.59
CA GLU A 224 32.10 23.63 -15.36
C GLU A 224 31.88 24.11 -16.82
N PRO A 225 32.47 25.27 -17.25
CA PRO A 225 33.92 25.31 -17.54
C PRO A 225 34.70 26.64 -17.34
N ASN A 226 35.96 26.47 -16.89
CA ASN A 226 37.26 27.07 -17.30
C ASN A 226 37.54 28.59 -17.34
N GLY A 227 38.68 28.98 -16.73
CA GLY A 227 39.42 30.21 -17.04
C GLY A 227 40.57 30.59 -16.09
N THR A 228 41.79 30.15 -16.40
CA THR A 228 43.11 30.36 -15.75
C THR A 228 43.58 31.82 -15.55
N SER A 229 44.26 32.18 -14.44
CA SER A 229 45.66 32.72 -14.41
C SER A 229 46.20 33.22 -13.03
N SER A 230 47.33 32.62 -12.61
CA SER A 230 48.59 33.16 -12.02
C SER A 230 48.71 33.93 -10.68
N ASN A 231 49.47 33.29 -9.77
CA ASN A 231 50.68 33.73 -8.99
C ASN A 231 50.65 34.87 -7.94
N GLY A 232 51.20 34.58 -6.76
CA GLY A 232 51.95 35.56 -5.92
C GLY A 232 51.97 35.30 -4.41
N ASN A 233 53.14 34.95 -3.85
CA ASN A 233 53.43 34.70 -2.42
C ASN A 233 53.30 35.94 -1.50
N ALA A 234 52.93 35.73 -0.21
CA ALA A 234 53.74 36.02 1.00
C ALA A 234 52.93 36.44 2.27
N VAL A 235 52.93 35.53 3.25
CA VAL A 235 53.16 35.64 4.72
C VAL A 235 52.96 37.00 5.47
N GLN A 236 52.12 37.00 6.51
CA GLN A 236 52.41 37.23 7.97
C GLN A 236 51.12 37.63 8.74
N THR A 237 50.58 36.77 9.61
CA THR A 237 50.83 36.64 11.07
C THR A 237 49.88 37.49 11.94
N SER A 238 49.01 36.83 12.72
CA SER A 238 48.76 37.00 14.18
C SER A 238 47.28 36.76 14.60
N GLN A 239 47.08 35.73 15.42
CA GLN A 239 46.07 35.65 16.49
C GLN A 239 46.81 35.98 17.83
N PRO A 240 46.21 36.15 19.04
CA PRO A 240 44.89 35.67 19.48
C PRO A 240 44.10 36.49 20.58
N VAL A 241 42.86 36.02 20.85
CA VAL A 241 42.18 35.88 22.18
C VAL A 241 41.69 37.12 23.00
N SER A 242 40.35 37.23 23.04
CA SER A 242 39.39 37.31 24.18
C SER A 242 39.58 38.27 25.38
N VAL A 243 38.53 39.06 25.72
CA VAL A 243 37.90 39.15 27.07
C VAL A 243 36.42 39.61 26.95
N ALA A 244 35.57 39.01 27.80
CA ALA A 244 34.11 39.10 27.91
C ALA A 244 33.54 40.38 28.56
N TYR A 245 32.24 40.63 28.37
CA TYR A 245 31.32 41.11 29.41
C TYR A 245 29.91 40.53 29.21
N ALA A 246 29.20 40.39 30.32
CA ALA A 246 28.08 39.51 30.57
C ALA A 246 26.74 40.26 30.73
N THR A 247 25.64 39.50 30.58
CA THR A 247 24.31 39.65 31.25
C THR A 247 23.44 40.82 30.72
N GLU A 248 22.15 40.71 30.34
CA GLU A 248 21.04 39.93 30.88
C GLU A 248 19.80 39.92 29.92
N GLN A 249 19.13 38.76 29.80
CA GLN A 249 17.67 38.44 29.63
C GLN A 249 16.82 39.10 28.51
N GLN A 250 15.86 38.47 27.80
CA GLN A 250 15.13 37.18 27.81
C GLN A 250 14.38 37.16 26.43
N LEU A 251 14.09 36.07 25.71
CA LEU A 251 13.40 34.82 26.06
C LEU A 251 13.36 33.91 24.80
N LEU A 252 13.25 32.60 25.01
CA LEU A 252 12.85 31.52 24.08
C LEU A 252 13.98 30.59 23.59
N HIS A 253 14.15 29.44 24.28
CA HIS A 253 14.48 28.15 23.67
C HIS A 253 13.95 26.97 24.52
N LYS A 254 13.47 25.95 23.79
CA LYS A 254 12.83 24.66 24.15
C LYS A 254 13.85 23.64 24.72
N PRO A 255 13.48 22.59 25.51
CA PRO A 255 13.20 21.24 24.98
C PRO A 255 12.04 20.43 25.63
N GLU A 256 11.69 19.35 24.93
CA GLU A 256 10.61 18.37 25.15
C GLU A 256 10.47 17.78 26.56
N ALA A 257 9.23 17.37 26.89
CA ALA A 257 8.99 16.28 27.84
C ALA A 257 7.74 15.46 27.47
N ARG A 258 7.94 14.15 27.33
CA ARG A 258 6.94 13.07 27.25
C ARG A 258 6.09 13.04 28.52
N HIS A 259 4.79 12.75 28.37
CA HIS A 259 3.95 12.26 29.47
C HIS A 259 3.76 10.73 29.32
N SER A 260 4.56 9.93 30.04
CA SER A 260 4.23 8.53 30.36
C SER A 260 3.77 8.46 31.82
N LYS A 261 2.73 7.65 32.08
CA LYS A 261 2.16 7.44 33.42
C LYS A 261 3.17 6.73 34.34
N PRO A 262 3.32 7.13 35.61
CA PRO A 262 4.38 6.64 36.50
C PRO A 262 4.11 5.26 37.14
N ALA A 263 3.03 4.57 36.76
CA ALA A 263 2.66 3.29 37.36
C ALA A 263 3.34 2.09 36.67
N ASP A 264 3.46 2.12 35.34
CA ASP A 264 3.92 0.94 34.57
C ASP A 264 5.44 0.74 34.67
N ASP A 265 6.22 1.83 34.72
CA ASP A 265 7.69 1.77 34.80
C ASP A 265 8.20 1.09 36.07
N ARG A 266 7.46 1.20 37.18
CA ARG A 266 7.85 0.57 38.46
C ARG A 266 7.66 -0.93 38.44
N PHE A 267 6.63 -1.43 37.74
CA PHE A 267 6.40 -2.87 37.61
C PHE A 267 7.46 -3.52 36.71
N PHE A 268 7.76 -2.93 35.55
CA PHE A 268 8.79 -3.46 34.66
C PHE A 268 10.18 -3.40 35.29
N THR A 269 10.49 -2.34 36.04
CA THR A 269 11.76 -2.22 36.75
C THR A 269 11.87 -3.25 37.87
N CYS A 270 10.84 -3.45 38.70
CA CYS A 270 10.85 -4.49 39.73
C CYS A 270 10.94 -5.90 39.14
N ALA A 271 10.26 -6.18 38.03
CA ALA A 271 10.33 -7.47 37.35
C ALA A 271 11.73 -7.75 36.77
N ALA A 272 12.38 -6.74 36.17
CA ALA A 272 13.74 -6.84 35.66
C ALA A 272 14.78 -7.06 36.78
N VAL A 273 14.64 -6.35 37.91
CA VAL A 273 15.48 -6.54 39.10
C VAL A 273 15.25 -7.94 39.71
N GLY A 274 14.00 -8.40 39.78
CA GLY A 274 13.69 -9.76 40.25
C GLY A 274 14.30 -10.85 39.36
N LEU A 275 14.21 -10.69 38.03
CA LEU A 275 14.75 -11.65 37.06
C LEU A 275 16.29 -11.71 37.13
N THR A 276 16.95 -10.56 37.25
CA THR A 276 18.42 -10.48 37.38
C THR A 276 18.91 -11.13 38.67
N ILE A 277 18.25 -10.89 39.81
CA ILE A 277 18.57 -11.56 41.08
C ILE A 277 18.38 -13.08 40.96
N ALA A 278 17.28 -13.53 40.34
CA ALA A 278 17.02 -14.95 40.14
C ALA A 278 18.11 -15.63 39.30
N ILE A 279 18.55 -14.98 38.20
CA ILE A 279 19.64 -15.48 37.36
C ILE A 279 20.95 -15.56 38.15
N VAL A 280 21.30 -14.53 38.92
CA VAL A 280 22.51 -14.53 39.75
C VAL A 280 22.49 -15.64 40.80
N VAL A 281 21.35 -15.86 41.47
CA VAL A 281 21.19 -16.96 42.44
C VAL A 281 21.34 -18.33 41.75
N LEU A 282 20.79 -18.51 40.56
CA LEU A 282 20.94 -19.76 39.81
C LEU A 282 22.39 -19.98 39.36
N LEU A 283 23.10 -18.92 38.95
CA LEU A 283 24.52 -18.99 38.61
C LEU A 283 25.39 -19.28 39.83
N LEU A 284 25.13 -18.65 40.98
CA LEU A 284 25.81 -18.94 42.24
C LEU A 284 25.54 -20.37 42.71
N LYS A 285 24.30 -20.85 42.64
CA LYS A 285 23.94 -22.23 42.96
C LYS A 285 24.63 -23.22 42.03
N LYS A 286 24.71 -22.91 40.73
CA LYS A 286 25.44 -23.72 39.74
C LYS A 286 26.95 -23.69 40.01
N PHE A 287 27.50 -22.55 40.40
CA PHE A 287 28.91 -22.39 40.76
C PHE A 287 29.28 -23.13 42.05
N MET A 288 28.47 -23.01 43.10
CA MET A 288 28.65 -23.76 44.34
C MET A 288 28.55 -25.27 44.12
N LYS A 289 27.64 -25.71 43.25
CA LYS A 289 27.51 -27.12 42.86
C LYS A 289 28.69 -27.61 42.00
N ALA A 290 29.23 -26.76 41.12
CA ALA A 290 30.38 -27.08 40.30
C ALA A 290 31.70 -27.08 41.10
N ASN A 291 31.80 -26.25 42.14
CA ASN A 291 33.00 -26.09 42.96
C ASN A 291 32.99 -26.93 44.25
N GLY A 292 32.02 -27.84 44.41
CA GLY A 292 32.09 -28.90 45.43
C GLY A 292 32.21 -28.44 46.88
N TYR A 293 31.58 -27.33 47.29
CA TYR A 293 31.45 -26.99 48.72
C TYR A 293 30.33 -27.83 49.36
N GLY A 294 30.59 -29.12 49.50
CA GLY A 294 29.90 -30.00 50.43
C GLY A 294 30.50 -29.85 51.82
N THR A 295 29.66 -29.47 52.78
CA THR A 295 29.71 -29.91 54.19
C THR A 295 31.06 -29.86 54.91
N VAL A 296 31.36 -28.73 55.56
CA VAL A 296 32.11 -28.74 56.82
C VAL A 296 31.43 -27.71 57.72
N PHE A 297 30.60 -28.15 58.67
CA PHE A 297 30.54 -27.62 60.04
C PHE A 297 29.52 -28.41 60.88
N MET A 298 29.95 -28.70 62.12
CA MET A 298 29.25 -29.33 63.25
C MET A 298 29.32 -30.86 63.35
N ASP A 299 30.49 -31.33 63.82
CA ASP A 299 30.55 -32.35 64.86
C ASP A 299 31.18 -31.68 66.09
N GLY A 300 30.61 -31.88 67.28
CA GLY A 300 31.17 -31.33 68.53
C GLY A 300 30.14 -30.93 69.60
N SER A 301 29.57 -31.94 70.27
CA SER A 301 29.46 -32.12 71.74
C SER A 301 28.29 -32.99 72.13
#